data_AF-A0A963EA82-F1
#
_entry.id   AF-A0A963EA82-F1
#
_cell.length_a   1.000
_cell.length_b   1.000
_cell.length_c   1.000
_cell.angle_alpha   90.00
_cell.angle_beta   90.00
_cell.angle_gamma   90.00
#
_symmetry.space_group_name_H-M   'P 1'
#
loop_
_entity.id
_entity.type
_entity.pdbx_description
1 polymer ?
#
loop_
_entity_poly.entity_id
_entity_poly.type
_entity_poly.pdbx_seq_one_letter_code
_entity_poly.pdbx_strand_id
1 'polypeptide(L)' 'MRLENQAVAHCNTILSQILKFVSRHEFESLANHHHAGRSFRTATRWSQFVVMVMAQL' A
#
# COMPACT_ATOMS: atom_id res chain seq x y z
N MET A 1 18.56 -15.45 -24.97
CA MET A 1 17.10 -15.23 -24.83
C MET A 1 16.86 -14.81 -23.39
N ARG A 2 16.77 -13.49 -23.15
CA ARG A 2 16.68 -12.90 -21.82
C ARG A 2 15.24 -13.06 -21.37
N LEU A 3 14.98 -14.02 -20.49
CA LEU A 3 13.70 -14.13 -19.78
C LEU A 3 13.67 -13.01 -18.73
N GLU A 4 13.48 -11.77 -19.20
CA GLU A 4 13.18 -10.67 -18.31
C GLU A 4 11.78 -10.91 -17.78
N ASN A 5 11.74 -11.38 -16.54
CA ASN A 5 10.58 -11.50 -15.68
C ASN A 5 9.94 -10.10 -15.46
N GLN A 6 9.26 -9.58 -16.48
CA GLN A 6 8.65 -8.25 -16.48
C GLN A 6 7.19 -8.28 -15.99
N ALA A 7 6.75 -9.36 -15.33
CA ALA A 7 5.34 -9.52 -14.96
C ALA A 7 4.87 -8.64 -13.78
N VAL A 8 5.77 -7.96 -13.04
CA VAL A 8 5.37 -7.02 -11.96
C VAL A 8 6.36 -5.84 -11.84
N ALA A 9 6.74 -5.21 -12.95
CA ALA A 9 7.62 -4.02 -12.90
C ALA A 9 6.89 -2.68 -13.10
N HIS A 10 5.64 -2.71 -13.57
CA HIS A 10 4.79 -1.53 -13.69
C HIS A 10 3.43 -1.82 -13.07
N CYS A 11 3.17 -1.24 -11.90
CA CYS A 11 1.83 -1.26 -11.30
C CYS A 11 0.87 -0.55 -12.27
N ASN A 12 0.13 -1.34 -13.06
CA ASN A 12 -0.75 -0.86 -14.12
C ASN A 12 -2.23 -1.16 -13.83
N THR A 13 -2.56 -1.41 -12.55
CA THR A 13 -3.94 -1.53 -12.10
C THR A 13 -4.50 -0.15 -11.81
N ILE A 14 -5.80 0.06 -12.02
CA ILE A 14 -6.48 1.31 -11.63
C ILE A 14 -6.28 1.57 -10.13
N LEU A 15 -6.32 0.52 -9.30
CA LEU A 15 -5.97 0.62 -7.87
C LEU A 15 -4.60 1.26 -7.66
N SER A 16 -3.57 0.79 -8.37
CA SER A 16 -2.22 1.34 -8.21
C SER A 16 -2.08 2.77 -8.73
N GLN A 17 -2.90 3.18 -9.69
CA GLN A 17 -2.98 4.57 -10.13
C GLN A 17 -3.63 5.45 -9.06
N ILE A 18 -4.70 4.96 -8.41
CA ILE A 18 -5.36 5.63 -7.29
C ILE A 18 -4.39 5.77 -6.10
N LEU A 19 -3.67 4.71 -5.75
CA LEU A 19 -2.73 4.72 -4.63
C LEU A 19 -1.54 5.67 -4.83
N LYS A 20 -1.21 6.08 -6.07
CA LYS A 20 -0.17 7.09 -6.35
C LYS A 20 -0.53 8.47 -5.79
N PHE A 21 -1.82 8.76 -5.58
CA PHE A 21 -2.24 10.02 -4.97
C PHE A 21 -1.95 10.08 -3.46
N VAL A 22 -1.61 8.94 -2.85
CA VAL A 22 -1.31 8.85 -1.42
C VAL A 22 0.15 8.46 -1.23
N SER A 23 0.96 9.38 -0.69
CA SER A 23 2.34 9.10 -0.33
C SER A 23 2.40 8.07 0.81
N ARG A 24 2.86 6.85 0.51
CA ARG A 24 2.99 5.77 1.50
C ARG A 24 3.83 6.19 2.71
N HIS A 25 4.95 6.89 2.48
CA HIS A 25 5.86 7.27 3.55
C HIS A 25 5.24 8.30 4.50
N GLU A 26 4.59 9.32 3.96
CA GLU A 26 3.88 10.32 4.78
C GLU A 26 2.68 9.69 5.50
N PHE A 27 1.95 8.80 4.83
CA PHE A 27 0.89 8.04 5.46
C PHE A 27 1.42 7.23 6.65
N GLU A 28 2.49 6.44 6.47
CA GLU A 28 3.04 5.63 7.57
C GLU A 28 3.60 6.50 8.70
N SER A 29 4.23 7.65 8.39
CA SER A 29 4.68 8.63 9.39
C SER A 29 3.51 9.17 10.22
N LEU A 30 2.45 9.66 9.56
CA LEU A 30 1.27 10.19 10.22
C LEU A 30 0.52 9.11 11.01
N ALA A 31 0.40 7.92 10.44
CA ALA A 31 -0.28 6.80 11.07
C ALA A 31 0.48 6.27 12.30
N ASN A 32 1.80 6.47 12.37
CA ASN A 32 2.61 6.24 13.56
C ASN A 32 2.46 7.37 14.58
N HIS A 33 2.39 8.63 14.14
CA HIS A 33 2.17 9.77 15.02
C HIS A 33 0.83 9.70 15.75
N HIS A 34 -0.24 9.32 15.03
CA HIS A 34 -1.57 9.13 15.59
C HIS A 34 -1.82 7.70 16.09
N HIS A 35 -0.80 6.84 16.15
CA HIS A 35 -0.97 5.47 16.61
C HIS A 35 -1.32 5.46 18.10
N ALA A 36 -2.51 4.97 18.43
CA ALA A 36 -2.88 4.55 19.77
C ALA A 36 -3.06 3.02 19.80
N GLY A 37 -2.45 2.34 20.77
CA GLY A 37 -2.60 0.89 20.99
C GLY A 37 -1.39 0.03 20.59
N ARG A 38 -1.64 -1.23 20.24
CA ARG A 38 -0.62 -2.20 19.86
C ARG A 38 -0.43 -2.24 18.34
N SER A 39 0.83 -2.32 17.91
CA SER A 39 1.15 -2.59 16.51
C SER A 39 0.73 -4.00 16.09
N PHE A 40 0.19 -4.12 14.89
CA PHE A 40 -0.12 -5.42 14.29
C PHE A 40 1.18 -6.07 13.84
N ARG A 41 1.35 -7.36 14.16
CA ARG A 41 2.60 -8.08 13.89
C ARG A 41 2.86 -8.36 12.41
N THR A 42 1.81 -8.37 11.59
CA THR A 42 1.87 -8.86 10.19
C THR A 42 1.36 -7.88 9.15
N ALA A 43 0.62 -6.84 9.54
CA ALA A 43 0.04 -5.87 8.62
C ALA A 43 0.40 -4.45 9.04
N THR A 44 1.03 -3.69 8.14
CA THR A 44 1.22 -2.24 8.37
C THR A 44 -0.12 -1.51 8.25
N ARG A 45 -0.23 -0.32 8.83
CA ARG A 45 -1.42 0.54 8.65
C ARG A 45 -1.66 0.86 7.17
N TRP A 46 -0.59 0.98 6.37
CA TRP A 46 -0.68 1.11 4.92
C TRP A 46 -1.32 -0.12 4.27
N SER A 47 -0.89 -1.33 4.64
CA SER A 47 -1.48 -2.58 4.14
C SER A 47 -2.97 -2.68 4.49
N GLN A 48 -3.35 -2.32 5.72
CA GLN A 48 -4.75 -2.27 6.15
C GLN A 48 -5.58 -1.28 5.30
N PHE A 49 -5.03 -0.09 5.04
CA PHE A 49 -5.66 0.91 4.18
C PHE A 49 -5.89 0.37 2.77
N VAL A 50 -4.87 -0.23 2.14
CA VAL A 50 -4.99 -0.81 0.79
C VAL A 50 -6.05 -1.91 0.74
N VAL A 51 -6.12 -2.78 1.76
CA VAL A 51 -7.16 -3.82 1.86
C VAL A 51 -8.55 -3.23 1.97
N MET A 52 -8.73 -2.17 2.78
CA MET A 52 -10.03 -1.50 2.90
C MET A 52 -10.46 -0.81 1.60
N VAL A 53 -9.53 -0.18 0.88
CA VAL A 53 -9.78 0.41 -0.44
C VAL A 53 -10.18 -0.67 -1.44
N MET A 54 -9.52 -1.82 -1.41
CA MET A 54 -9.85 -2.96 -2.28
C MET A 54 -11.21 -3.59 -1.97
N ALA A 55 -11.61 -3.64 -0.69
CA ALA A 55 -12.89 -4.20 -0.28
C ALA A 55 -14.12 -3.36 -0.67
N GLN A 56 -13.91 -2.10 -1.07
CA GLN A 56 -14.97 -1.16 -1.44
C GLN A 56 -15.29 -1.17 -2.95
N LEU A 57 -14.47 -1.81 -3.76
CA LEU A 57 -14.63 -1.95 -5.22
C LEU A 57 -15.40 -3.23 -5.56
#